data_AF-A0ABC8YY54-F1
#
_entry.id   AF-A0ABC8YY54-F1
#
_cell.length_a   1.000
_cell.length_b   1.000
_cell.length_c   1.000
_cell.angle_alpha   90.00
_cell.angle_beta   90.00
_cell.angle_gamma   90.00
#
_symmetry.space_group_name_H-M   'P 1'
#
loop_
_entity.id
_entity.type
_entity.pdbx_description
1 polymer ?
#
loop_
_entity_poly.entity_id
_entity_poly.type
_entity_poly.pdbx_seq_one_letter_code
_entity_poly.pdbx_strand_id
1 'polypeptide(L)'
;MDSWPGEHGLESYYTLCNGFISFVLNYWHSKLKLVLIFRFSSEEISGQNQVRASVQRRIRQSIADEYPRLEPLLDDLLPKKSPMIVVKCQNHLNLVVVNNVPLFFNIRDGPYMPTLRLLHQYPDIMKKFQVDRGAIKFVLSGANIMCPGLTSPGGVLDDEVEEETPVAIMAEGKQHALAIGFTKLSAKDIRTINKGIGVDNMHYLNDGLWKMEKLE
;
A
#
# COMPACT_ATOMS: atom_id res chain seq x y z
N MET A 1 -54.64 25.41 25.57
CA MET A 1 -54.34 24.11 24.95
C MET A 1 -53.50 24.43 23.74
N ASP A 2 -52.19 24.62 23.94
CA ASP A 2 -51.27 24.93 22.84
C ASP A 2 -50.35 23.74 22.67
N SER A 3 -50.61 23.02 21.59
CA SER A 3 -49.96 21.79 21.13
C SER A 3 -48.55 22.08 20.60
N TRP A 4 -47.59 21.31 21.12
CA TRP A 4 -46.20 21.25 20.66
C TRP A 4 -46.09 20.73 19.21
N PRO A 5 -45.16 21.24 18.40
CA PRO A 5 -44.90 20.67 17.07
C PRO A 5 -44.05 19.40 17.18
N GLY A 6 -44.68 18.27 16.83
CA GLY A 6 -44.17 17.11 16.09
C GLY A 6 -42.77 16.55 16.38
N GLU A 7 -42.75 15.36 16.99
CA GLU A 7 -41.58 14.47 17.20
C GLU A 7 -40.86 14.04 15.90
N HIS A 8 -41.42 14.29 14.71
CA HIS A 8 -40.88 13.84 13.42
C HIS A 8 -39.62 14.59 12.92
N GLY A 9 -39.23 15.70 13.57
CA GLY A 9 -38.04 16.48 13.18
C GLY A 9 -36.72 16.00 13.79
N LEU A 10 -36.78 15.29 14.92
CA LEU A 10 -35.60 14.90 15.68
C LEU A 10 -34.94 13.63 15.10
N GLU A 11 -35.74 12.69 14.60
CA GLU A 11 -35.27 11.39 14.09
C GLU A 11 -34.41 11.52 12.81
N SER A 12 -34.71 12.52 11.97
CA SER A 12 -33.91 12.87 10.78
C SER A 12 -32.53 13.47 11.15
N TYR A 13 -32.48 14.32 12.19
CA TYR A 13 -31.23 14.89 12.70
C TYR A 13 -30.34 13.84 13.39
N TYR A 14 -30.93 12.92 14.16
CA TYR A 14 -30.19 11.83 14.78
C TYR A 14 -29.63 10.84 13.74
N THR A 15 -30.33 10.60 12.64
CA THR A 15 -29.85 9.72 11.56
C THR A 15 -28.70 10.36 10.76
N LEU A 16 -28.77 11.67 10.50
CA LEU A 16 -27.69 12.43 9.85
C LEU A 16 -26.44 12.54 10.74
N CYS A 17 -26.62 12.81 12.04
CA CYS A 17 -25.51 12.86 13.00
C CYS A 17 -24.87 11.47 13.21
N ASN A 18 -25.65 10.39 13.29
CA ASN A 18 -25.12 9.02 13.39
C ASN A 18 -24.44 8.56 12.08
N GLY A 19 -24.93 8.99 10.92
CA GLY A 19 -24.27 8.75 9.63
C GLY A 19 -22.94 9.48 9.52
N PHE A 20 -22.86 10.73 9.98
CA PHE A 20 -21.63 11.51 10.00
C PHE A 20 -20.63 11.01 11.05
N ILE A 21 -21.10 10.60 12.23
CA ILE A 21 -20.27 9.99 13.27
C ILE A 21 -19.76 8.62 12.82
N SER A 22 -20.59 7.79 12.17
CA SER A 22 -20.16 6.50 11.61
C SER A 22 -19.23 6.66 10.40
N PHE A 23 -19.42 7.68 9.56
CA PHE A 23 -18.50 8.01 8.47
C PHE A 23 -17.18 8.54 9.02
N VAL A 24 -17.20 9.44 10.01
CA VAL A 24 -15.99 9.95 10.67
C VAL A 24 -15.29 8.84 11.46
N LEU A 25 -16.01 7.94 12.15
CA LEU A 25 -15.43 6.79 12.85
C LEU A 25 -14.87 5.74 11.90
N ASN A 26 -15.54 5.46 10.76
CA ASN A 26 -15.01 4.55 9.74
C ASN A 26 -13.84 5.17 8.98
N TYR A 27 -13.87 6.48 8.72
CA TYR A 27 -12.79 7.22 8.09
C TYR A 27 -11.58 7.36 9.05
N TRP A 28 -11.82 7.54 10.35
CA TRP A 28 -10.78 7.50 11.38
C TRP A 28 -10.26 6.07 11.65
N HIS A 29 -11.13 5.05 11.66
CA HIS A 29 -10.71 3.65 11.79
C HIS A 29 -9.95 3.17 10.56
N SER A 30 -10.29 3.64 9.36
CA SER A 30 -9.56 3.36 8.12
C SER A 30 -8.17 4.01 8.16
N LYS A 31 -8.05 5.28 8.60
CA LYS A 31 -6.77 6.00 8.67
C LYS A 31 -5.80 5.50 9.75
N LEU A 32 -6.29 4.87 10.82
CA LEU A 32 -5.46 4.29 11.88
C LEU A 32 -4.92 2.87 11.56
N LYS A 33 -5.43 2.20 10.52
CA LYS A 33 -5.14 0.78 10.26
C LYS A 33 -3.98 0.49 9.30
N LEU A 34 -3.36 1.50 8.70
CA LEU A 34 -2.19 1.37 7.81
C LEU A 34 -0.82 1.45 8.54
N VAL A 35 -0.82 1.65 9.85
CA VAL A 35 0.40 1.90 10.67
C VAL A 35 1.24 0.62 10.94
N LEU A 36 0.84 -0.55 10.45
CA LEU A 36 1.16 -1.82 11.11
C LEU A 36 1.81 -2.89 10.22
N ILE A 37 2.62 -2.49 9.22
CA ILE A 37 3.57 -3.41 8.54
C ILE A 37 4.99 -3.32 9.14
N PHE A 38 5.22 -2.38 10.06
CA PHE A 38 6.55 -2.07 10.60
C PHE A 38 7.29 -3.24 11.29
N ARG A 39 6.61 -4.35 11.60
CA ARG A 39 7.17 -5.47 12.35
C ARG A 39 6.84 -6.84 11.78
N PHE A 40 6.64 -6.96 10.46
CA PHE A 40 6.44 -8.28 9.86
C PHE A 40 7.53 -9.27 10.33
N SER A 41 7.10 -10.42 10.85
CA SER A 41 7.95 -11.54 11.24
C SER A 41 7.36 -12.83 10.66
N SER A 42 8.19 -13.84 10.42
CA SER A 42 7.72 -15.17 10.00
C SER A 42 6.71 -15.78 10.98
N GLU A 43 6.78 -15.38 12.26
CA GLU A 43 5.85 -15.77 13.33
C GLU A 43 4.43 -15.19 13.16
N GLU A 44 4.24 -14.19 12.30
CA GLU A 44 2.93 -13.54 12.05
C GLU A 44 2.12 -14.23 10.94
N ILE A 45 2.61 -15.35 10.40
CA ILE A 45 1.89 -16.13 9.40
C ILE A 45 0.74 -16.89 10.06
N SER A 46 -0.49 -16.49 9.72
CA SER A 46 -1.72 -17.11 10.22
C SER A 46 -2.15 -18.35 9.43
N GLY A 47 -1.74 -18.46 8.16
CA GLY A 47 -2.02 -19.64 7.34
C GLY A 47 -1.57 -19.48 5.90
N GLN A 48 -1.38 -20.61 5.22
CA GLN A 48 -0.97 -20.67 3.82
C GLN A 48 -2.02 -21.44 3.01
N ASN A 49 -2.49 -20.86 1.91
CA ASN A 49 -3.50 -21.49 1.07
C ASN A 49 -3.04 -21.51 -0.38
N GLN A 50 -2.99 -22.70 -0.98
CA GLN A 50 -2.84 -22.81 -2.41
C GLN A 50 -4.10 -22.27 -3.10
N VAL A 51 -3.94 -21.29 -3.98
CA VAL A 51 -5.08 -20.66 -4.65
C VAL A 51 -5.62 -21.56 -5.76
N ARG A 52 -6.95 -21.61 -5.87
CA ARG A 52 -7.62 -22.27 -6.99
C ARG A 52 -7.30 -21.53 -8.30
N ALA A 53 -7.30 -22.25 -9.42
CA ALA A 53 -6.98 -21.69 -10.73
C ALA A 53 -7.82 -20.45 -11.11
N SER A 54 -9.10 -20.41 -10.72
CA SER A 54 -9.98 -19.25 -10.95
C SER A 54 -9.51 -18.00 -10.20
N VAL A 55 -9.03 -18.15 -8.97
CA VAL A 55 -8.51 -17.04 -8.15
C VAL A 55 -7.14 -16.61 -8.65
N GLN A 56 -6.27 -17.57 -8.99
CA GLN A 56 -4.97 -17.29 -9.60
C GLN A 56 -5.11 -16.44 -10.88
N ARG A 57 -6.09 -16.75 -11.73
CA ARG A 57 -6.39 -15.93 -12.93
C ARG A 57 -6.80 -14.51 -12.56
N ARG A 58 -7.64 -14.33 -11.52
CA ARG A 58 -8.07 -13.00 -11.06
C ARG A 58 -6.89 -12.18 -10.54
N ILE A 59 -6.06 -12.76 -9.68
CA ILE A 59 -4.86 -12.10 -9.12
C ILE A 59 -3.94 -11.66 -10.26
N ARG A 60 -3.67 -12.55 -11.22
CA ARG A 60 -2.85 -12.23 -12.39
C ARG A 60 -3.41 -11.08 -13.22
N GLN A 61 -4.73 -11.06 -13.42
CA GLN A 61 -5.38 -9.97 -14.16
C GLN A 61 -5.24 -8.64 -13.41
N SER A 62 -5.52 -8.63 -12.10
CA SER A 62 -5.37 -7.41 -11.29
C SER A 62 -3.94 -6.87 -11.30
N ILE A 63 -2.93 -7.74 -11.27
CA ILE A 63 -1.52 -7.31 -11.36
C ILE A 63 -1.19 -6.79 -12.76
N ALA A 64 -1.74 -7.39 -13.83
CA ALA A 64 -1.53 -6.92 -15.20
C ALA A 64 -2.16 -5.54 -15.45
N ASP A 65 -3.36 -5.32 -14.91
CA ASP A 65 -4.09 -4.07 -15.01
C ASP A 65 -3.34 -2.93 -14.28
N GLU A 66 -2.80 -3.22 -13.10
CA GLU A 66 -2.04 -2.26 -12.28
C GLU A 66 -0.64 -1.98 -12.86
N TYR A 67 0.03 -3.01 -13.38
CA TYR A 67 1.39 -2.91 -13.93
C TYR A 67 1.47 -3.42 -15.37
N PRO A 68 0.99 -2.64 -16.37
CA PRO A 68 0.98 -3.07 -17.77
C PRO A 68 2.36 -3.43 -18.32
N ARG A 69 3.43 -2.79 -17.83
CA ARG A 69 4.82 -3.09 -18.26
C ARG A 69 5.28 -4.48 -17.83
N LEU A 70 4.62 -5.09 -16.85
CA LEU A 70 4.93 -6.44 -16.38
C LEU A 70 4.26 -7.53 -17.20
N GLU A 71 3.25 -7.21 -18.00
CA GLU A 71 2.47 -8.17 -18.81
C GLU A 71 3.33 -9.20 -19.58
N PRO A 72 4.40 -8.81 -20.32
CA PRO A 72 5.22 -9.79 -21.04
C PRO A 72 5.99 -10.75 -20.12
N LEU A 73 6.21 -10.36 -18.85
CA LEU A 73 6.97 -11.12 -17.86
C LEU A 73 6.07 -11.91 -16.89
N LEU A 74 4.75 -11.69 -16.93
CA LEU A 74 3.80 -12.35 -16.02
C LEU A 74 3.74 -13.86 -16.20
N ASP A 75 3.99 -14.38 -17.41
CA ASP A 75 4.01 -15.82 -17.64
C ASP A 75 5.23 -16.50 -17.00
N ASP A 76 6.35 -15.78 -16.86
CA ASP A 76 7.55 -16.25 -16.17
C ASP A 76 7.46 -16.06 -14.65
N LEU A 77 6.95 -14.91 -14.20
CA LEU A 77 6.84 -14.58 -12.78
C LEU A 77 5.71 -15.33 -12.07
N LEU A 78 4.55 -15.46 -12.73
CA LEU A 78 3.36 -16.08 -12.15
C LEU A 78 2.82 -17.21 -13.04
N PRO A 79 3.57 -18.30 -13.31
CA PRO A 79 3.20 -19.28 -14.34
C PRO A 79 1.81 -19.90 -14.13
N LYS A 80 1.03 -20.03 -15.21
CA LYS A 80 -0.36 -20.55 -15.16
C LYS A 80 -0.46 -21.98 -14.61
N LYS A 81 0.60 -22.77 -14.81
CA LYS A 81 0.68 -24.18 -14.40
C LYS A 81 1.28 -24.37 -13.02
N SER A 82 2.01 -23.37 -12.50
CA SER A 82 2.65 -23.47 -11.21
C SER A 82 1.63 -23.19 -10.10
N PRO A 83 1.67 -23.94 -8.98
CA PRO A 83 0.87 -23.58 -7.82
C PRO A 83 1.27 -22.18 -7.33
N MET A 84 0.26 -21.33 -7.14
CA MET A 84 0.39 -20.06 -6.45
C MET A 84 -0.13 -20.24 -5.02
N ILE A 85 0.60 -19.72 -4.04
CA ILE A 85 0.24 -19.79 -2.64
C ILE A 85 -0.05 -18.36 -2.16
N VAL A 86 -1.18 -18.18 -1.49
CA VAL A 86 -1.46 -16.95 -0.76
C VAL A 86 -1.24 -17.21 0.72
N VAL A 87 -0.23 -16.55 1.27
CA VAL A 87 0.08 -16.57 2.70
C VAL A 87 -0.69 -15.44 3.37
N LYS A 88 -1.52 -15.79 4.35
CA LYS A 88 -2.27 -14.83 5.16
C LYS A 88 -1.46 -14.52 6.41
N CYS A 89 -1.20 -13.24 6.62
CA CYS A 89 -0.47 -12.74 7.76
C CYS A 89 -1.42 -11.94 8.68
N GLN A 90 -0.93 -11.56 9.85
CA GLN A 90 -1.66 -10.63 10.71
C GLN A 90 -1.96 -9.31 10.00
N ASN A 91 -2.91 -8.54 10.55
CA ASN A 91 -3.32 -7.23 10.03
C ASN A 91 -3.90 -7.24 8.60
N HIS A 92 -4.38 -8.40 8.15
CA HIS A 92 -4.93 -8.63 6.80
C HIS A 92 -3.91 -8.40 5.68
N LEU A 93 -2.62 -8.54 5.98
CA LEU A 93 -1.59 -8.62 4.96
C LEU A 93 -1.67 -10.01 4.30
N ASN A 94 -1.72 -10.06 2.97
CA ASN A 94 -1.56 -11.31 2.24
C ASN A 94 -0.35 -11.21 1.31
N LEU A 95 0.43 -12.29 1.24
CA LEU A 95 1.58 -12.41 0.35
C LEU A 95 1.24 -13.39 -0.77
N VAL A 96 1.53 -13.00 -2.01
CA VAL A 96 1.46 -13.87 -3.19
C VAL A 96 2.84 -14.50 -3.39
N VAL A 97 2.91 -15.80 -3.16
CA VAL A 97 4.12 -16.60 -3.18
C VAL A 97 4.06 -17.60 -4.34
N VAL A 98 5.13 -17.66 -5.12
CA VAL A 98 5.31 -18.63 -6.20
C VAL A 98 6.70 -19.23 -6.06
N ASN A 99 6.82 -20.55 -6.13
CA ASN A 99 8.09 -21.26 -5.92
C ASN A 99 8.78 -20.86 -4.60
N ASN A 100 7.98 -20.71 -3.54
CA ASN A 100 8.40 -20.26 -2.21
C ASN A 100 9.02 -18.84 -2.17
N VAL A 101 8.92 -18.05 -3.24
CA VAL A 101 9.41 -16.66 -3.26
C VAL A 101 8.22 -15.69 -3.18
N PRO A 102 8.19 -14.76 -2.21
CA PRO A 102 7.18 -13.72 -2.16
C PRO A 102 7.43 -12.68 -3.28
N LEU A 103 6.45 -12.53 -4.16
CA LEU A 103 6.56 -11.64 -5.33
C LEU A 103 5.71 -10.38 -5.16
N PHE A 104 4.49 -10.53 -4.63
CA PHE A 104 3.57 -9.43 -4.37
C PHE A 104 3.00 -9.55 -2.97
N PHE A 105 2.50 -8.44 -2.45
CA PHE A 105 1.71 -8.39 -1.24
C PHE A 105 0.50 -7.47 -1.44
N ASN A 106 -0.57 -7.70 -0.69
CA ASN A 106 -1.70 -6.79 -0.63
C ASN A 106 -2.20 -6.70 0.81
N ILE A 107 -2.90 -5.62 1.13
CA ILE A 107 -3.45 -5.39 2.46
C ILE A 107 -4.97 -5.32 2.31
N ARG A 108 -5.70 -6.16 3.03
CA ARG A 108 -7.17 -6.30 2.89
C ARG A 108 -7.53 -6.53 1.41
N ASP A 109 -8.32 -5.64 0.84
CA ASP A 109 -8.77 -5.64 -0.55
C ASP A 109 -8.07 -4.54 -1.39
N GLY A 110 -6.94 -4.02 -0.90
CA GLY A 110 -6.13 -3.04 -1.62
C GLY A 110 -5.36 -3.64 -2.81
N PRO A 111 -4.70 -2.78 -3.61
CA PRO A 111 -3.96 -3.21 -4.79
C PRO A 111 -2.80 -4.15 -4.43
N TYR A 112 -2.43 -5.01 -5.38
CA TYR A 112 -1.23 -5.82 -5.25
C TYR A 112 0.00 -4.93 -5.47
N MET A 113 0.89 -4.91 -4.49
CA MET A 113 2.16 -4.21 -4.54
C MET A 113 3.29 -5.22 -4.72
N PRO A 114 4.28 -4.97 -5.60
CA PRO A 114 5.43 -5.86 -5.75
C PRO A 114 6.26 -5.85 -4.46
N THR A 115 7.10 -6.87 -4.23
CA THR A 115 8.15 -6.76 -3.20
C THR A 115 9.28 -5.84 -3.68
N LEU A 116 10.07 -5.28 -2.76
CA LEU A 116 11.22 -4.45 -3.14
C LEU A 116 12.22 -5.22 -4.00
N ARG A 117 12.38 -6.53 -3.77
CA ARG A 117 13.26 -7.39 -4.57
C ARG A 117 12.78 -7.52 -6.01
N LEU A 118 11.46 -7.63 -6.23
CA LEU A 118 10.89 -7.65 -7.57
C LEU A 118 11.02 -6.27 -8.24
N LEU A 119 10.75 -5.20 -7.49
CA LEU A 119 10.90 -3.83 -7.98
C LEU A 119 12.37 -3.50 -8.34
N HIS A 120 13.36 -4.03 -7.61
CA HIS A 120 14.77 -3.83 -7.94
C HIS A 120 15.18 -4.52 -9.26
N GLN A 121 14.53 -5.63 -9.61
CA GLN A 121 14.73 -6.30 -10.90
C GLN A 121 14.04 -5.55 -12.05
N TYR A 122 12.87 -4.96 -11.77
CA TYR A 122 12.06 -4.24 -12.75
C TYR A 122 11.67 -2.84 -12.25
N PRO A 123 12.62 -1.90 -12.20
CA PRO A 123 12.42 -0.60 -11.55
C PRO A 123 11.37 0.29 -12.23
N ASP A 124 11.05 0.04 -13.50
CA ASP A 124 10.18 0.90 -14.30
C ASP A 124 8.70 0.49 -14.27
N ILE A 125 8.34 -0.55 -13.51
CA ILE A 125 6.96 -1.03 -13.41
C ILE A 125 6.08 -0.10 -12.56
N MET A 126 6.67 0.67 -11.64
CA MET A 126 5.97 1.60 -10.75
C MET A 126 6.31 3.06 -11.03
N LYS A 127 5.37 3.96 -10.71
CA LYS A 127 5.66 5.39 -10.57
C LYS A 127 6.61 5.63 -9.40
N LYS A 128 7.45 6.66 -9.50
CA LYS A 128 8.55 6.89 -8.57
C LYS A 128 8.42 8.27 -7.92
N PHE A 129 8.53 8.30 -6.60
CA PHE A 129 8.79 9.51 -5.84
C PHE A 129 10.20 9.45 -5.26
N GLN A 130 10.88 10.59 -5.18
CA GLN A 130 12.19 10.70 -4.55
C GLN A 130 12.07 11.49 -3.25
N VAL A 131 12.67 10.96 -2.18
CA VAL A 131 12.82 11.67 -0.91
C VAL A 131 14.21 12.28 -0.78
N ASP A 132 14.30 13.36 -0.02
CA ASP A 132 15.58 13.95 0.33
C ASP A 132 16.46 13.05 1.22
N ARG A 133 17.74 13.42 1.32
CA ARG A 133 18.73 12.73 2.17
C ARG A 133 18.33 12.68 3.65
N GLY A 134 17.63 13.69 4.15
CA GLY A 134 17.23 13.78 5.55
C GLY A 134 16.18 12.74 5.92
N ALA A 135 15.29 12.42 4.99
CA ALA A 135 14.20 11.47 5.15
C ALA A 135 14.68 10.00 5.09
N ILE A 136 15.76 9.69 4.35
CA ILE A 136 16.22 8.32 4.09
C ILE A 136 16.29 7.46 5.36
N LYS A 137 16.92 7.96 6.43
CA LYS A 137 17.08 7.21 7.68
C LYS A 137 15.74 6.85 8.34
N PHE A 138 14.75 7.74 8.22
CA PHE A 138 13.44 7.57 8.82
C PHE A 138 12.62 6.58 8.02
N VAL A 139 12.66 6.66 6.69
CA VAL A 139 11.95 5.69 5.82
C VAL A 139 12.53 4.28 5.99
N LEU A 140 13.85 4.15 6.14
CA LEU A 140 14.51 2.87 6.47
C LEU A 140 14.23 2.37 7.89
N SER A 141 13.66 3.21 8.75
CA SER A 141 13.11 2.82 10.05
C SER A 141 11.60 2.55 9.97
N GLY A 142 11.08 2.52 8.74
CA GLY A 142 9.68 2.31 8.39
C GLY A 142 8.82 3.57 8.37
N ALA A 143 9.29 4.73 8.83
CA ALA A 143 8.44 5.92 9.02
C ALA A 143 7.68 6.30 7.74
N ASN A 144 6.46 6.83 7.90
CA ASN A 144 5.68 7.39 6.81
C ASN A 144 6.40 8.59 6.18
N ILE A 145 6.15 8.82 4.90
CA ILE A 145 6.78 9.89 4.15
C ILE A 145 5.92 11.14 4.27
N MET A 146 6.52 12.17 4.87
CA MET A 146 5.88 13.47 5.09
C MET A 146 6.01 14.34 3.83
N CYS A 147 4.99 15.16 3.54
CA CYS A 147 5.00 16.02 2.35
C CYS A 147 6.28 16.88 2.21
N PRO A 148 6.82 17.51 3.28
CA PRO A 148 8.06 18.29 3.19
C PRO A 148 9.29 17.50 2.69
N GLY A 149 9.32 16.19 2.91
CA GLY A 149 10.44 15.34 2.45
C GLY A 149 10.39 15.04 0.94
N LEU A 150 9.25 15.30 0.30
CA LEU A 150 9.02 15.11 -1.14
C LEU A 150 9.06 16.42 -1.93
N THR A 151 8.85 17.56 -1.27
CA THR A 151 8.84 18.90 -1.88
C THR A 151 10.13 19.69 -1.66
N SER A 152 11.08 19.14 -0.91
CA SER A 152 12.40 19.73 -0.67
C SER A 152 13.26 19.70 -1.95
N PRO A 153 14.42 20.40 -1.99
CA PRO A 153 15.25 20.47 -3.20
C PRO A 153 15.76 19.12 -3.72
N GLY A 154 15.86 18.10 -2.85
CA GLY A 154 16.21 16.73 -3.21
C GLY A 154 15.00 15.83 -3.46
N GLY A 155 13.79 16.33 -3.22
CA GLY A 155 12.53 15.63 -3.45
C GLY A 155 12.07 15.76 -4.90
N VAL A 156 11.55 14.67 -5.46
CA VAL A 156 11.00 14.62 -6.82
C VAL A 156 9.66 13.92 -6.78
N LEU A 157 8.65 14.55 -7.35
CA LEU A 157 7.30 14.01 -7.47
C LEU A 157 6.99 13.80 -8.95
N ASP A 158 6.31 12.70 -9.25
CA ASP A 158 5.63 12.49 -10.53
C ASP A 158 4.23 13.09 -10.40
N ASP A 159 3.98 14.22 -11.07
CA ASP A 159 2.73 14.98 -10.95
C ASP A 159 1.50 14.24 -11.54
N GLU A 160 1.70 13.11 -12.23
CA GLU A 160 0.62 12.23 -12.71
C GLU A 160 0.08 11.28 -11.63
N VAL A 161 0.76 11.18 -10.48
CA VAL A 161 0.36 10.28 -9.40
C VAL A 161 -0.79 10.90 -8.60
N GLU A 162 -1.90 10.18 -8.56
CA GLU A 162 -3.09 10.53 -7.79
C GLU A 162 -3.04 9.91 -6.38
N GLU A 163 -4.05 10.20 -5.56
CA GLU A 163 -4.21 9.54 -4.25
C GLU A 163 -4.49 8.04 -4.40
N GLU A 164 -4.27 7.27 -3.32
CA GLU A 164 -4.53 5.83 -3.27
C GLU A 164 -3.80 5.01 -4.35
N THR A 165 -2.61 5.46 -4.74
CA THR A 165 -1.78 4.84 -5.78
C THR A 165 -0.49 4.24 -5.19
N PRO A 166 -0.10 3.01 -5.57
CA PRO A 166 1.20 2.44 -5.22
C PRO A 166 2.36 3.21 -5.86
N VAL A 167 3.37 3.56 -5.06
CA VAL A 167 4.56 4.28 -5.52
C VAL A 167 5.86 3.67 -5.01
N ALA A 168 6.89 3.69 -5.86
CA ALA A 168 8.25 3.39 -5.47
C ALA A 168 8.91 4.62 -4.82
N ILE A 169 9.48 4.46 -3.63
CA ILE A 169 10.20 5.51 -2.92
C ILE A 169 11.69 5.38 -3.20
N MET A 170 12.22 6.36 -3.92
CA MET A 170 13.63 6.50 -4.30
C MET A 170 14.35 7.45 -3.33
N ALA A 171 15.65 7.29 -3.21
CA ALA A 171 16.50 8.19 -2.41
C ALA A 171 17.35 9.04 -3.34
N GLU A 172 17.53 10.31 -2.97
CA GLU A 172 18.51 11.17 -3.64
C GLU A 172 19.90 10.51 -3.66
N GLY A 173 20.44 10.30 -4.86
CA GLY A 173 21.75 9.70 -5.08
C GLY A 173 21.79 8.17 -4.95
N LYS A 174 20.65 7.47 -4.95
CA LYS A 174 20.57 5.99 -4.95
C LYS A 174 19.82 5.49 -6.17
N GLN A 175 20.26 4.34 -6.69
CA GLN A 175 19.68 3.71 -7.90
C GLN A 175 18.46 2.83 -7.60
N HIS A 176 18.39 2.28 -6.39
CA HIS A 176 17.34 1.34 -6.00
C HIS A 176 16.31 2.00 -5.09
N ALA A 177 15.06 1.56 -5.19
CA ALA A 177 14.00 1.96 -4.28
C ALA A 177 14.32 1.53 -2.85
N LEU A 178 14.10 2.40 -1.88
CA LEU A 178 14.30 2.12 -0.46
C LEU A 178 13.01 1.67 0.23
N ALA A 179 11.86 2.01 -0.34
CA ALA A 179 10.56 1.60 0.15
C ALA A 179 9.52 1.58 -0.97
N ILE A 180 8.39 0.93 -0.68
CA ILE A 180 7.15 0.96 -1.43
C ILE A 180 6.15 1.67 -0.56
N GLY A 181 5.50 2.68 -1.14
CA GLY A 181 4.52 3.50 -0.46
C GLY A 181 3.15 3.42 -1.11
N PHE A 182 2.15 3.84 -0.36
CA PHE A 182 0.79 4.04 -0.85
C PHE A 182 0.39 5.50 -0.62
N THR A 183 0.04 6.22 -1.69
CA THR A 183 -0.21 7.67 -1.59
C THR A 183 -1.46 7.97 -0.78
N LYS A 184 -1.33 8.86 0.21
CA LYS A 184 -2.46 9.42 0.97
C LYS A 184 -3.01 10.72 0.37
N LEU A 185 -2.18 11.38 -0.43
CA LEU A 185 -2.48 12.63 -1.12
C LEU A 185 -1.96 12.51 -2.55
N SER A 186 -2.61 13.17 -3.50
CA SER A 186 -2.09 13.29 -4.87
C SER A 186 -0.76 14.05 -4.89
N ALA A 187 0.06 13.85 -5.92
CA ALA A 187 1.32 14.58 -6.08
C ALA A 187 1.11 16.11 -6.09
N LYS A 188 0.01 16.57 -6.68
CA LYS A 188 -0.40 17.99 -6.72
C LYS A 188 -0.73 18.52 -5.33
N ASP A 189 -1.45 17.74 -4.52
CA ASP A 189 -1.81 18.12 -3.16
C ASP A 189 -0.60 18.08 -2.23
N ILE A 190 0.30 17.09 -2.38
CA ILE A 190 1.55 17.02 -1.64
C ILE A 190 2.36 18.32 -1.85
N ARG A 191 2.44 18.78 -3.09
CA ARG A 191 3.14 20.02 -3.46
C ARG A 191 2.45 21.26 -2.90
N THR A 192 1.13 21.32 -2.96
CA THR A 192 0.34 22.51 -2.58
C THR A 192 0.19 22.66 -1.07
N ILE A 193 -0.17 21.56 -0.37
CA ILE A 193 -0.42 21.55 1.07
C ILE A 193 0.90 21.57 1.84
N ASN A 194 1.89 20.82 1.36
CA ASN A 194 3.23 20.68 1.94
C ASN A 194 3.24 20.40 3.47
N LYS A 195 2.23 19.70 3.98
CA LYS A 195 2.08 19.39 5.41
C LYS A 195 1.37 18.05 5.59
N GLY A 196 1.78 17.32 6.62
CA GLY A 196 1.19 16.03 6.96
C GLY A 196 1.84 14.85 6.22
N ILE A 197 1.18 13.70 6.30
CA ILE A 197 1.62 12.44 5.66
C ILE A 197 1.19 12.49 4.20
N GLY A 198 2.15 12.44 3.28
CA GLY A 198 1.87 12.35 1.85
C GLY A 198 1.77 10.91 1.37
N VAL A 199 2.61 10.03 1.90
CA VAL A 199 2.66 8.62 1.52
C VAL A 199 2.84 7.74 2.76
N ASP A 200 1.99 6.74 2.90
CA ASP A 200 2.16 5.71 3.93
C ASP A 200 3.23 4.71 3.47
N ASN A 201 4.16 4.36 4.35
CA ASN A 201 5.22 3.39 4.04
C ASN A 201 4.70 1.97 4.23
N MET A 202 4.67 1.19 3.14
CA MET A 202 4.11 -0.16 3.14
C MET A 202 5.18 -1.22 3.35
N HIS A 203 6.34 -1.06 2.73
CA HIS A 203 7.42 -2.04 2.74
C HIS A 203 8.73 -1.32 2.51
N TYR A 204 9.75 -1.57 3.34
CA TYR A 204 11.03 -0.86 3.26
C TYR A 204 12.23 -1.82 3.34
N LEU A 205 13.39 -1.33 2.89
CA LEU A 205 14.61 -2.11 2.87
C LEU A 205 15.01 -2.54 4.30
N ASN A 206 15.38 -3.81 4.48
CA ASN A 206 15.71 -4.44 5.77
C ASN A 206 14.55 -4.63 6.75
N ASP A 207 13.31 -4.44 6.32
CA ASP A 207 12.15 -4.87 7.09
C ASP A 207 12.01 -6.41 7.10
N GLY A 208 10.97 -6.92 7.76
CA GLY A 208 10.72 -8.35 7.84
C GLY A 208 10.53 -9.02 6.49
N LEU A 209 9.80 -8.37 5.58
CA LEU A 209 9.46 -8.94 4.28
C LEU A 209 10.70 -8.96 3.38
N TRP A 210 11.58 -7.96 3.51
CA TRP A 210 12.86 -7.92 2.84
C TRP A 210 13.77 -9.07 3.28
N LYS A 211 13.79 -9.37 4.58
CA LYS A 211 14.59 -10.46 5.15
C LYS A 211 14.04 -11.84 4.80
N MET A 212 12.76 -11.94 4.50
CA MET A 212 12.10 -13.17 4.05
C MET A 212 12.37 -13.41 2.55
N GLU A 213 13.52 -13.98 2.22
CA GLU A 213 13.86 -14.30 0.82
C GLU A 213 13.02 -15.45 0.27
N LYS A 214 12.75 -16.44 1.13
CA LYS A 214 11.95 -17.61 0.82
C LYS A 214 11.04 -17.95 1.99
N LEU A 215 9.87 -18.48 1.67
CA LEU A 215 8.97 -19.09 2.63
C LEU A 215 9.47 -20.52 2.86
N GLU A 216 9.89 -20.81 4.09
CA GLU A 216 10.22 -22.17 4.56
C GLU A 216 8.96 -22.91 5.01
#